data_AF-A0A963KHB7-F1
#
_entry.id   AF-A0A963KHB7-F1
#
_cell.length_a   1.000
_cell.length_b   1.000
_cell.length_c   1.000
_cell.angle_alpha   90.00
_cell.angle_beta   90.00
_cell.angle_gamma   90.00
#
_symmetry.space_group_name_H-M   'P 1'
#
loop_
_entity.id
_entity.type
_entity.pdbx_description
1 polymer ?
#
loop_
_entity_poly.entity_id
_entity_poly.type
_entity_poly.pdbx_seq_one_letter_code
_entity_poly.pdbx_strand_id
1 'polypeptide(L)'
;VAVSFDLADLRGYAYYSGARFSIFSPDAVDALVRGGRYDEVGAAFGRKRPAVGFSLDVKALVAAVPPRQLHAAIRAPWSEADDVRKAIAGLRAKGETVVCVLPGHESEVDEFQCDRELLQVAGQWVVQAI
;
A
#
# COMPACT_ATOMS: atom_id res chain seq x y z
N VAL A 1 1.97 23.59 8.21
CA VAL A 1 1.06 22.86 9.12
C VAL A 1 0.36 23.90 9.98
N ALA A 2 -0.97 23.93 9.98
CA ALA A 2 -1.75 24.82 10.84
C ALA A 2 -2.27 24.04 12.04
N VAL A 3 -2.30 24.66 13.22
CA VAL A 3 -2.77 24.06 14.48
C VAL A 3 -3.84 24.96 15.08
N SER A 4 -4.98 24.37 15.43
CA SER A 4 -6.06 25.03 16.15
C SER A 4 -6.39 24.25 17.43
N PHE A 5 -6.98 24.95 18.40
CA PHE A 5 -7.43 24.36 19.65
C PHE A 5 -8.94 24.46 19.73
N ASP A 6 -9.60 23.32 19.84
CA ASP A 6 -11.04 23.22 20.08
C ASP A 6 -11.27 22.49 21.41
N LEU A 7 -11.61 23.25 22.45
CA LEU A 7 -11.89 22.71 23.78
C LEU A 7 -13.31 22.11 23.88
N ALA A 8 -14.15 22.29 22.86
CA ALA A 8 -15.50 21.75 22.80
C ALA A 8 -15.57 20.41 22.03
N ASP A 9 -14.46 19.93 21.45
CA ASP A 9 -14.42 18.61 20.86
C ASP A 9 -14.47 17.56 21.99
N LEU A 10 -15.61 16.88 22.13
CA LEU A 10 -15.90 15.92 23.21
C LEU A 10 -16.12 14.48 22.73
N ARG A 11 -15.97 14.21 21.42
CA ARG A 11 -16.07 12.85 20.85
C ARG A 11 -15.18 11.84 21.59
N GLY A 12 -15.71 10.68 21.96
CA GLY A 12 -14.95 9.66 22.70
C GLY A 12 -14.58 10.04 24.13
N TYR A 13 -15.37 10.91 24.78
CA TYR A 13 -15.13 11.40 26.15
C TYR A 13 -14.85 10.30 27.17
N ALA A 14 -15.55 9.17 27.10
CA ALA A 14 -15.34 8.05 28.02
C ALA A 14 -14.04 7.26 27.76
N TYR A 15 -13.40 7.46 26.61
CA TYR A 15 -12.17 6.77 26.22
C TYR A 15 -10.92 7.60 26.51
N TYR A 16 -10.94 8.89 26.20
CA TYR A 16 -9.80 9.78 26.41
C TYR A 16 -9.74 10.30 27.84
N SER A 17 -8.52 10.41 28.35
CA SER A 17 -8.19 10.80 29.75
C SER A 17 -7.38 12.10 29.83
N GLY A 18 -7.17 12.77 28.69
CA GLY A 18 -6.36 13.98 28.62
C GLY A 18 -6.32 14.57 27.21
N ALA A 19 -5.16 15.11 26.83
CA ALA A 19 -4.96 15.72 25.52
C ALA A 19 -5.31 14.77 24.38
N ARG A 20 -5.91 15.33 23.33
CA ARG A 20 -6.34 14.64 22.12
C ARG A 20 -6.09 15.51 20.90
N PHE A 21 -6.04 14.88 19.74
CA PHE A 21 -5.82 15.57 18.48
C PHE A 21 -6.54 14.85 17.33
N SER A 22 -6.84 15.62 16.30
CA SER A 22 -7.34 15.13 15.03
C SER A 22 -6.53 15.77 13.90
N ILE A 23 -6.25 15.01 12.84
CA ILE A 23 -5.57 15.52 11.63
C ILE A 23 -6.55 15.47 10.48
N PHE A 24 -6.71 16.60 9.80
CA PHE A 24 -7.60 16.78 8.66
C PHE A 24 -6.78 17.04 7.40
N SER A 25 -7.30 16.62 6.25
CA SER A 25 -6.80 16.98 4.92
C SER A 25 -7.91 17.70 4.16
N PRO A 26 -7.60 18.67 3.29
CA PRO A 26 -8.59 19.29 2.40
C PRO A 26 -9.35 18.25 1.55
N ASP A 27 -8.69 17.16 1.19
CA ASP A 27 -9.23 16.09 0.35
C ASP A 27 -10.01 15.01 1.14
N ALA A 28 -10.21 15.22 2.45
CA ALA A 28 -10.93 14.29 3.32
C ALA A 28 -12.19 14.92 3.91
N VAL A 29 -13.29 14.16 3.91
CA VAL A 29 -14.59 14.59 4.47
C VAL A 29 -14.60 14.64 6.01
N ASP A 30 -13.62 14.03 6.67
CA ASP A 30 -13.50 13.94 8.12
C ASP A 30 -12.02 13.79 8.52
N ALA A 31 -11.72 13.75 9.82
CA ALA A 31 -10.36 13.55 10.30
C ALA A 31 -9.79 12.22 9.80
N LEU A 32 -8.64 12.29 9.14
CA LEU A 32 -7.86 11.13 8.70
C LEU A 32 -7.22 10.41 9.88
N VAL A 33 -6.73 11.18 10.86
CA VAL A 33 -6.08 10.64 12.06
C VAL A 33 -6.80 11.15 13.29
N ARG A 34 -6.99 10.28 14.28
CA ARG A 34 -7.44 10.65 15.62
C ARG A 34 -6.52 10.01 16.65
N GLY A 35 -6.18 10.75 17.68
CA GLY A 35 -5.36 10.23 18.75
C GLY A 35 -5.46 11.04 20.01
N GLY A 36 -4.80 10.55 21.05
CA GLY A 36 -4.80 11.18 22.36
C GLY A 36 -4.36 10.25 23.46
N ARG A 37 -4.50 10.73 24.69
CA ARG A 37 -4.17 10.01 25.91
C ARG A 37 -5.37 9.18 26.42
N TYR A 38 -5.16 7.91 26.73
CA TYR A 38 -6.20 6.96 27.14
C TYR A 38 -5.76 6.03 28.28
N ASP A 39 -5.39 6.61 29.41
CA ASP A 39 -4.82 5.89 30.56
C ASP A 39 -5.73 4.80 31.17
N GLU A 40 -7.05 4.93 30.99
CA GLU A 40 -8.03 4.05 31.63
C GLU A 40 -8.24 2.72 30.90
N VAL A 41 -7.74 2.55 29.66
CA VAL A 41 -7.94 1.29 28.91
C VAL A 41 -7.33 0.09 29.64
N GLY A 42 -6.20 0.29 30.32
CA GLY A 42 -5.57 -0.76 31.15
C GLY A 42 -6.37 -1.14 32.40
N ALA A 43 -7.31 -0.30 32.85
CA ALA A 43 -8.13 -0.58 34.02
C ALA A 43 -9.04 -1.80 33.81
N ALA A 44 -9.54 -2.01 32.58
CA ALA A 44 -10.28 -3.22 32.21
C ALA A 44 -9.45 -4.51 32.34
N PHE A 45 -8.12 -4.40 32.38
CA PHE A 45 -7.18 -5.51 32.51
C PHE A 45 -6.47 -5.54 33.88
N GLY A 46 -7.02 -4.84 34.88
CA GLY A 46 -6.53 -4.88 36.26
C GLY A 46 -5.30 -4.01 36.54
N ARG A 47 -4.84 -3.19 35.58
CA ARG A 47 -3.71 -2.28 35.78
C ARG A 47 -3.83 -1.01 34.95
N LYS A 48 -4.17 0.09 35.61
CA LYS A 48 -4.09 1.42 35.01
C LYS A 48 -2.64 1.77 34.66
N ARG A 49 -2.39 2.17 33.41
CA ARG A 49 -1.06 2.57 32.92
C ARG A 49 -1.22 3.75 31.97
N PRO A 50 -0.35 4.77 32.04
CA PRO A 50 -0.36 5.85 31.07
C PRO A 50 -0.25 5.33 29.63
N ALA A 51 -1.09 5.84 28.73
CA ALA A 51 -1.12 5.40 27.34
C ALA A 51 -1.47 6.54 26.39
N VAL A 52 -0.80 6.58 25.24
CA VAL A 52 -1.04 7.52 24.14
C VAL A 52 -0.91 6.79 22.81
N GLY A 53 -1.63 7.25 21.80
CA GLY A 53 -1.63 6.63 20.49
C GLY A 53 -2.60 7.31 19.54
N PHE A 54 -2.66 6.81 18.32
CA PHE A 54 -3.57 7.27 17.28
C PHE A 54 -4.01 6.11 16.40
N SER A 55 -5.08 6.34 15.66
CA SER A 55 -5.57 5.46 14.61
C SER A 55 -5.96 6.28 13.39
N LEU A 56 -6.06 5.58 12.26
CA LEU A 56 -6.52 6.11 10.99
C LEU A 56 -7.20 4.99 10.20
N ASP A 57 -8.13 5.36 9.32
CA ASP A 57 -8.68 4.43 8.34
C ASP A 57 -7.82 4.44 7.07
N VAL A 58 -7.24 3.29 6.73
CA VAL A 58 -6.37 3.15 5.56
C VAL A 58 -7.14 3.41 4.27
N LYS A 59 -8.44 3.05 4.19
CA LYS A 59 -9.26 3.33 3.00
C LYS A 59 -9.49 4.82 2.83
N ALA A 60 -9.78 5.53 3.92
CA ALA A 60 -9.93 6.99 3.90
C ALA A 60 -8.62 7.68 3.52
N LEU A 61 -7.48 7.18 4.03
CA LEU A 61 -6.16 7.69 3.66
C LEU A 61 -5.85 7.46 2.17
N VAL A 62 -6.09 6.25 1.66
CA VAL A 62 -5.87 5.92 0.23
C VAL A 62 -6.74 6.80 -0.68
N ALA A 63 -7.97 7.11 -0.28
CA ALA A 63 -8.84 8.01 -1.04
C ALA A 63 -8.37 9.48 -1.01
N ALA A 64 -7.65 9.89 0.03
CA ALA A 64 -7.18 11.27 0.22
C ALA A 64 -5.77 11.52 -0.33
N VAL A 65 -5.10 10.52 -0.90
CA VAL A 65 -3.79 10.68 -1.55
C VAL A 65 -3.91 10.47 -3.06
N PRO A 66 -3.05 11.11 -3.86
CA PRO A 66 -3.02 10.87 -5.30
C PRO A 66 -2.85 9.38 -5.61
N PRO A 67 -3.57 8.84 -6.60
CA PRO A 67 -3.41 7.45 -7.00
C PRO A 67 -1.96 7.20 -7.42
N ARG A 68 -1.39 6.10 -6.94
CA ARG A 68 -0.07 5.66 -7.38
C ARG A 68 -0.17 5.25 -8.85
N GLN A 69 0.73 5.76 -9.68
CA GLN A 69 0.84 5.29 -11.07
C GLN A 69 1.10 3.78 -11.08
N LEU A 70 0.27 3.06 -11.82
CA LEU A 70 0.49 1.64 -12.07
C LEU A 70 1.69 1.51 -13.00
N HIS A 71 2.61 0.59 -12.68
CA HIS A 71 3.70 0.23 -13.58
C HIS A 71 3.21 -0.93 -14.44
N ALA A 72 3.28 -0.77 -15.75
CA ALA A 72 2.96 -1.83 -16.68
C ALA A 72 3.92 -3.01 -16.49
N ALA A 73 3.38 -4.22 -16.57
CA ALA A 73 4.10 -5.45 -16.33
C ALA A 73 4.95 -5.87 -17.55
N ILE A 74 5.98 -6.67 -17.29
CA ILE A 74 6.75 -7.35 -18.31
C ILE A 74 6.14 -8.73 -18.53
N ARG A 75 5.70 -9.01 -19.76
CA ARG A 75 5.28 -10.35 -20.18
C ARG A 75 6.51 -11.24 -20.33
N ALA A 76 6.48 -12.45 -19.79
CA ALA A 76 7.54 -13.44 -19.97
C ALA A 76 6.97 -14.79 -20.40
N PRO A 77 7.70 -15.59 -21.20
CA PRO A 77 7.29 -16.95 -21.49
C PRO A 77 7.39 -17.81 -20.22
N TRP A 78 6.45 -18.74 -20.05
CA TRP A 78 6.60 -19.80 -19.06
C TRP A 78 7.60 -20.85 -19.56
N SER A 79 8.55 -21.22 -18.70
CA SER A 79 9.47 -22.34 -18.95
C SER A 79 10.19 -22.75 -17.65
N GLU A 80 10.58 -24.03 -17.56
CA GLU A 80 11.38 -24.57 -16.46
C GLU A 80 12.88 -24.39 -16.66
N ALA A 81 13.33 -23.77 -17.76
CA ALA A 81 14.74 -23.52 -17.99
C ALA A 81 15.33 -22.56 -16.93
N ASP A 82 16.57 -22.82 -16.49
CA ASP A 82 17.19 -22.05 -15.42
C ASP A 82 17.54 -20.61 -15.83
N ASP A 83 17.84 -20.39 -17.10
CA ASP A 83 18.23 -19.09 -17.65
C ASP A 83 17.04 -18.11 -17.62
N VAL A 84 15.85 -18.51 -18.08
CA VAL A 84 14.65 -17.67 -18.03
C VAL A 84 14.20 -17.42 -16.60
N ARG A 85 14.27 -18.43 -15.72
CA ARG A 85 13.91 -18.27 -14.29
C ARG A 85 14.83 -17.29 -13.59
N LYS A 86 16.13 -17.31 -13.90
CA LYS A 86 17.11 -16.32 -13.39
C LYS A 86 16.84 -14.93 -13.95
N ALA A 87 16.51 -14.79 -15.24
CA ALA A 87 16.16 -13.51 -15.84
C ALA A 87 14.90 -12.90 -15.17
N ILE A 88 13.84 -13.70 -15.01
CA ILE A 88 12.59 -13.30 -14.33
C ILE A 88 12.86 -12.90 -12.88
N ALA A 89 13.62 -13.71 -12.13
CA ALA A 89 13.97 -13.38 -10.75
C ALA A 89 14.78 -12.09 -10.65
N GLY A 90 15.72 -11.86 -11.59
CA GLY A 90 16.50 -10.63 -11.68
C GLY A 90 15.66 -9.39 -11.95
N LEU A 91 14.63 -9.49 -12.79
CA LEU A 91 13.67 -8.41 -13.03
C LEU A 91 12.82 -8.13 -11.78
N ARG A 92 12.28 -9.18 -11.14
CA ARG A 92 11.49 -9.04 -9.90
C ARG A 92 12.29 -8.43 -8.75
N ALA A 93 13.58 -8.79 -8.62
CA ALA A 93 14.48 -8.20 -7.63
C ALA A 93 14.74 -6.70 -7.87
N LYS A 94 14.56 -6.20 -9.10
CA LYS A 94 14.62 -4.78 -9.44
C LYS A 94 13.28 -4.04 -9.23
N GLY A 95 12.25 -4.74 -8.76
CA GLY A 95 10.91 -4.18 -8.53
C GLY A 95 10.00 -4.22 -9.75
N GLU A 96 10.38 -4.92 -10.82
CA GLU A 96 9.51 -5.12 -11.99
C GLU A 96 8.43 -6.17 -11.70
N THR A 97 7.21 -5.90 -12.14
CA THR A 97 6.14 -6.90 -12.19
C THR A 97 6.35 -7.76 -13.44
N VAL A 98 6.55 -9.06 -13.26
CA VAL A 98 6.75 -10.00 -14.39
C VAL A 98 5.67 -11.07 -14.38
N VAL A 99 4.87 -11.10 -15.45
CA VAL A 99 3.75 -12.04 -15.64
C VAL A 99 4.19 -13.14 -16.60
N CYS A 100 4.13 -14.39 -16.15
CA CYS A 100 4.47 -15.54 -16.98
C CYS A 100 3.24 -16.02 -17.74
N VAL A 101 3.31 -16.05 -19.07
CA VAL A 101 2.23 -16.56 -19.92
C VAL A 101 2.36 -18.07 -20.02
N LEU A 102 1.32 -18.79 -19.60
CA LEU A 102 1.24 -20.23 -19.73
C LEU A 102 1.01 -20.63 -21.19
N PRO A 103 1.52 -21.79 -21.63
CA PRO A 103 1.24 -22.30 -22.97
C PRO A 103 -0.27 -22.35 -23.24
N GLY A 104 -0.69 -21.83 -24.40
CA GLY A 104 -2.09 -21.80 -24.81
C GLY A 104 -2.94 -20.65 -24.24
N HIS A 105 -2.37 -19.79 -23.38
CA HIS A 105 -3.07 -18.65 -22.77
C HIS A 105 -2.53 -17.29 -23.27
N GLU A 106 -2.01 -17.26 -24.50
CA GLU A 106 -1.36 -16.08 -25.08
C GLU A 106 -2.31 -14.89 -25.27
N SER A 107 -3.62 -15.16 -25.39
CA SER A 107 -4.66 -14.17 -25.65
C SER A 107 -5.53 -13.81 -24.44
N GLU A 108 -5.35 -14.46 -23.29
CA GLU A 108 -6.23 -14.27 -22.10
C GLU A 108 -5.70 -13.27 -21.08
N VAL A 109 -4.45 -12.79 -21.22
CA VAL A 109 -3.81 -11.93 -20.22
C VAL A 109 -4.15 -10.46 -20.47
N ASP A 110 -5.41 -10.06 -20.25
CA ASP A 110 -5.82 -8.63 -20.21
C ASP A 110 -6.02 -8.14 -18.76
N GLU A 111 -5.72 -8.98 -17.76
CA GLU A 111 -5.74 -8.59 -16.34
C GLU A 111 -4.59 -7.63 -15.98
N PHE A 112 -3.51 -7.64 -16.76
CA PHE A 112 -2.34 -6.80 -16.54
C PHE A 112 -1.99 -6.03 -17.81
N GLN A 113 -1.95 -4.71 -17.70
CA GLN A 113 -1.35 -3.86 -18.73
C GLN A 113 0.13 -4.25 -18.87
N CYS A 114 0.48 -4.94 -19.95
CA CYS A 114 1.85 -5.28 -20.30
C CYS A 114 2.30 -4.38 -21.45
N ASP A 115 3.33 -3.58 -21.24
CA ASP A 115 3.93 -2.70 -22.25
C ASP A 115 5.24 -3.25 -22.82
N ARG A 116 5.74 -4.32 -22.20
CA ARG A 116 7.05 -4.90 -22.46
C ARG A 116 6.97 -6.42 -22.41
N GLU A 117 7.87 -7.07 -23.13
CA GLU A 117 8.05 -8.51 -23.13
C GLU A 117 9.50 -8.93 -22.97
N LEU A 118 9.71 -10.08 -22.34
CA LEU A 118 11.00 -10.71 -22.13
C LEU A 118 11.22 -11.78 -23.21
N LEU A 119 12.14 -11.52 -24.11
CA LEU A 119 12.46 -12.38 -25.25
C LEU A 119 13.88 -12.91 -25.16
N GLN A 120 14.11 -14.10 -25.72
CA GLN A 120 15.45 -14.63 -25.91
C GLN A 120 15.96 -14.20 -27.29
N VAL A 121 16.92 -13.27 -27.32
CA VAL A 121 17.54 -12.73 -28.54
C VAL A 121 19.02 -13.06 -28.50
N ALA A 122 19.51 -13.78 -29.51
CA ALA A 122 20.92 -14.20 -29.64
C ALA A 122 21.48 -14.88 -28.35
N GLY A 123 20.66 -15.70 -27.68
CA GLY A 123 21.03 -16.40 -26.45
C GLY A 123 21.00 -15.55 -25.18
N GLN A 124 20.51 -14.30 -25.24
CA GLN A 124 20.35 -13.41 -24.10
C GLN A 124 18.88 -13.06 -23.87
N TRP A 125 18.50 -12.92 -22.60
CA TRP A 125 17.15 -12.49 -22.22
C TRP A 125 17.08 -10.96 -22.21
N VAL A 126 16.27 -10.39 -23.10
CA VAL A 126 16.15 -8.94 -23.34
C VAL A 126 14.70 -8.52 -23.15
N VAL A 127 14.50 -7.38 -22.48
CA VAL A 127 13.20 -6.74 -22.35
C VAL A 127 13.00 -5.79 -23.54
N GLN A 128 11.90 -5.96 -24.27
CA GLN A 128 11.54 -5.16 -25.43
C GLN A 128 10.13 -4.58 -25.28
N ALA A 129 9.87 -3.39 -25.82
CA ALA A 129 8.51 -2.83 -25.86
C ALA A 129 7.64 -3.62 -26.84
N ILE A 130 6.36 -3.80 -26.49
CA ILE A 130 5.33 -4.44 -27.33
C ILE A 130 4.79 -3.45 -28.37
#